data_AF-A0A9X7C518-F1
#
_entry.id   AF-A0A9X7C518-F1
#
_cell.length_a   1.000
_cell.length_b   1.000
_cell.length_c   1.000
_cell.angle_alpha   90.00
_cell.angle_beta   90.00
_cell.angle_gamma   90.00
#
_symmetry.space_group_name_H-M   'P 1'
#
loop_
_entity.id
_entity.type
_entity.pdbx_description
1 polymer ?
#
loop_
_entity_poly.entity_id
_entity_poly.type
_entity_poly.pdbx_seq_one_letter_code
_entity_poly.pdbx_strand_id
1 'polypeptide(L)'
;MVIYDLAIIQNLFGPSKKILNGLPNAVTIEEIEEDVLYNVQTYKEKISRFEEVCFNWELKRASIVLNKRFSSYNSSVKVLLDVGFSLYAAKIEVCRELNNVEELERQYTYRSIAEGTLSEKEFKYIWEQCMLNSGNQTSILTIDEHFYSVQTELGKGWEKSCIVFYDKTEPIGMSIPHIETGTESEGRLFYFGVMPYYRGRGIASHMHLQSLHMLKEMGATYYIGSTHTSNEKMQKIFWRNYCSVKTETELYYKIFKVD
;
A
#
# COMPACT_ATOMS: atom_id res chain seq x y z
N MET A 1 -15.34 3.10 30.51
CA MET A 1 -14.79 3.60 29.23
C MET A 1 -13.38 3.08 29.13
N VAL A 2 -13.09 2.20 28.16
CA VAL A 2 -11.72 1.72 27.92
C VAL A 2 -10.88 2.91 27.47
N ILE A 3 -9.75 3.15 28.15
CA ILE A 3 -8.78 4.17 27.76
C ILE A 3 -7.71 3.47 26.94
N TYR A 4 -7.59 3.86 25.67
CA TYR A 4 -6.56 3.35 24.79
C TYR A 4 -5.32 4.23 24.91
N ASP A 5 -4.18 3.63 25.26
CA ASP A 5 -2.88 4.29 25.26
C ASP A 5 -1.90 3.51 24.38
N LEU A 6 -1.78 3.94 23.12
CA LEU A 6 -0.88 3.30 22.14
C LEU A 6 0.58 3.34 22.56
N ALA A 7 0.98 4.23 23.48
CA ALA A 7 2.34 4.26 24.01
C ALA A 7 2.69 2.96 24.76
N ILE A 8 1.71 2.29 25.37
CA ILE A 8 1.91 0.98 26.02
C ILE A 8 2.44 -0.04 25.00
N ILE A 9 1.81 -0.10 23.82
CA ILE A 9 2.20 -1.05 22.76
C ILE A 9 3.53 -0.60 22.12
N GLN A 10 3.70 0.70 21.87
CA GLN A 10 4.96 1.22 21.32
C GLN A 10 6.16 0.90 22.23
N ASN A 11 6.02 1.06 23.55
CA ASN A 11 7.07 0.76 24.53
C ASN A 11 7.37 -0.75 24.60
N LEU A 12 6.38 -1.61 24.38
CA LEU A 12 6.55 -3.06 24.36
C LEU A 12 7.43 -3.52 23.19
N PHE A 13 7.24 -2.93 22.01
CA PHE A 13 7.94 -3.35 20.80
C PHE A 13 9.21 -2.55 20.49
N GLY A 14 9.30 -1.31 20.96
CA GLY A 14 10.44 -0.42 20.71
C GLY A 14 10.38 0.27 19.34
N PRO A 15 11.39 1.08 19.01
CA PRO A 15 11.35 1.99 17.87
C PRO A 15 11.44 1.31 16.49
N SER A 16 11.93 0.06 16.43
CA SER A 16 12.03 -0.69 15.18
C SER A 16 10.67 -1.13 14.61
N LYS A 17 9.59 -0.87 15.35
CA LYS A 17 8.21 -1.20 15.00
C LYS A 17 7.33 0.06 15.03
N LYS A 18 6.49 0.19 14.02
CA LYS A 18 5.47 1.25 13.91
C LYS A 18 4.11 0.70 14.35
N ILE A 19 3.38 1.48 15.13
CA ILE A 19 2.00 1.15 15.52
C ILE A 19 1.03 1.86 14.59
N LEU A 20 0.18 1.08 13.91
CA LEU A 20 -0.90 1.60 13.09
C LEU A 20 -2.20 1.58 13.90
N ASN A 21 -2.79 2.77 14.08
CA ASN A 21 -4.00 2.96 14.86
C ASN A 21 -5.24 2.53 14.07
N GLY A 22 -5.87 1.42 14.48
CA GLY A 22 -7.17 0.94 13.96
C GLY A 22 -8.26 0.92 15.03
N LEU A 23 -8.09 1.68 16.11
CA LEU A 23 -8.99 1.70 17.24
C LEU A 23 -10.39 2.23 16.84
N PRO A 24 -11.46 1.77 17.51
CA PRO A 24 -11.48 0.81 18.63
C PRO A 24 -11.46 -0.66 18.18
N ASN A 25 -11.34 -0.95 16.87
CA ASN A 25 -11.53 -2.31 16.37
C ASN A 25 -10.24 -3.14 16.35
N ALA A 26 -9.08 -2.50 16.11
CA ALA A 26 -7.83 -3.20 15.90
C ALA A 26 -6.60 -2.37 16.23
N VAL A 27 -5.48 -3.06 16.44
CA VAL A 27 -4.14 -2.48 16.38
C VAL A 27 -3.28 -3.34 15.46
N THR A 28 -2.42 -2.69 14.67
CA THR A 28 -1.42 -3.37 13.84
C THR A 28 -0.02 -2.91 14.21
N ILE A 29 0.91 -3.86 14.32
CA ILE A 29 2.33 -3.61 14.53
C ILE A 29 3.05 -3.88 13.21
N GLU A 30 3.83 -2.95 12.72
CA GLU A 30 4.56 -3.08 11.46
C GLU A 30 6.07 -3.02 11.69
N GLU A 31 6.80 -4.00 11.13
CA GLU A 31 8.26 -3.99 11.15
C GLU A 31 8.83 -3.00 10.13
N ILE A 32 9.38 -1.89 10.63
CA ILE A 32 10.02 -0.86 9.79
C ILE A 32 11.55 -1.04 9.70
N GLU A 33 12.16 -1.57 10.76
CA GLU A 33 13.61 -1.80 10.85
C GLU A 33 13.94 -3.19 11.46
N GLU A 34 15.15 -3.66 11.16
CA GLU A 34 15.71 -4.90 11.73
C GLU A 34 15.94 -4.70 13.24
N ASP A 35 15.40 -5.59 14.05
CA ASP A 35 15.69 -5.60 15.49
C ASP A 35 16.96 -6.42 15.74
N VAL A 36 18.11 -5.75 15.79
CA VAL A 36 19.42 -6.38 16.03
C VAL A 36 19.53 -7.06 17.41
N LEU A 37 18.62 -6.72 18.34
CA LEU A 37 18.54 -7.33 19.68
C LEU A 37 17.43 -8.39 19.76
N TYR A 38 16.91 -8.83 18.62
CA TYR A 38 15.85 -9.82 18.58
C TYR A 38 16.23 -11.09 19.35
N ASN A 39 15.33 -11.49 20.24
CA ASN A 39 15.38 -12.76 20.94
C ASN A 39 14.00 -13.41 20.90
N VAL A 40 13.93 -14.68 20.50
CA VAL A 40 12.66 -15.39 20.34
C VAL A 40 11.85 -15.49 21.64
N GLN A 41 12.52 -15.62 22.80
CA GLN A 41 11.86 -15.73 24.10
C GLN A 41 11.25 -14.39 24.51
N THR A 42 12.01 -13.31 24.39
CA THR A 42 11.51 -11.95 24.62
C THR A 42 10.40 -11.59 23.64
N TYR A 43 10.50 -12.01 22.38
CA TYR A 43 9.44 -11.79 21.40
C TYR A 43 8.15 -12.53 21.78
N LYS A 44 8.22 -13.79 22.21
CA LYS A 44 7.06 -14.52 22.76
C LYS A 44 6.40 -13.77 23.90
N GLU A 45 7.18 -13.26 24.85
CA GLU A 45 6.68 -12.48 25.98
C GLU A 45 5.99 -11.19 25.53
N LYS A 46 6.58 -10.48 24.55
CA LYS A 46 5.98 -9.29 23.92
C LYS A 46 4.66 -9.64 23.24
N ILE A 47 4.58 -10.74 22.49
CA ILE A 47 3.34 -11.18 21.86
C ILE A 47 2.26 -11.50 22.90
N SER A 48 2.58 -12.24 23.96
CA SER A 48 1.60 -12.53 25.03
C SER A 48 1.09 -11.26 25.71
N ARG A 49 1.97 -10.28 25.99
CA ARG A 49 1.56 -8.97 26.54
C ARG A 49 0.70 -8.18 25.57
N PHE A 50 1.02 -8.24 24.28
CA PHE A 50 0.23 -7.58 23.25
C PHE A 50 -1.19 -8.16 23.17
N GLU A 51 -1.34 -9.49 23.22
CA GLU A 51 -2.65 -10.14 23.27
C GLU A 51 -3.45 -9.76 24.50
N GLU A 52 -2.81 -9.69 25.67
CA GLU A 52 -3.43 -9.24 26.93
C GLU A 52 -3.93 -7.79 26.81
N VAL A 53 -3.12 -6.89 26.25
CA VAL A 53 -3.53 -5.50 25.99
C VAL A 53 -4.73 -5.46 25.05
N CYS A 54 -4.69 -6.18 23.92
CA CYS A 54 -5.80 -6.21 22.96
C CYS A 54 -7.09 -6.78 23.57
N PHE A 55 -6.98 -7.83 24.39
CA PHE A 55 -8.12 -8.42 25.09
C PHE A 55 -8.72 -7.45 26.10
N ASN A 56 -7.91 -6.82 26.94
CA ASN A 56 -8.35 -5.83 27.94
C ASN A 56 -8.94 -4.57 27.31
N TRP A 57 -8.53 -4.26 26.08
CA TRP A 57 -9.08 -3.18 25.29
C TRP A 57 -10.31 -3.57 24.47
N GLU A 58 -10.80 -4.81 24.60
CA GLU A 58 -11.96 -5.33 23.87
C GLU A 58 -11.82 -5.20 22.34
N LEU A 59 -10.57 -5.27 21.83
CA LEU A 59 -10.33 -5.16 20.39
C LEU A 59 -10.81 -6.41 19.67
N LYS A 60 -11.36 -6.24 18.48
CA LYS A 60 -11.80 -7.35 17.63
C LYS A 60 -10.63 -8.08 16.97
N ARG A 61 -9.51 -7.39 16.74
CA ARG A 61 -8.37 -7.92 15.98
C ARG A 61 -7.02 -7.36 16.43
N ALA A 62 -6.03 -8.23 16.56
CA ALA A 62 -4.60 -7.89 16.61
C ALA A 62 -3.95 -8.29 15.29
N SER A 63 -3.03 -7.47 14.77
CA SER A 63 -2.30 -7.81 13.54
C SER A 63 -0.83 -7.42 13.63
N ILE A 64 0.03 -8.17 12.93
CA ILE A 64 1.48 -7.95 12.88
C ILE A 64 1.94 -8.11 11.42
N VAL A 65 2.58 -7.09 10.87
CA VAL A 65 3.23 -7.11 9.55
C VAL A 65 4.69 -7.46 9.75
N LEU A 66 5.08 -8.66 9.34
CA LEU A 66 6.46 -9.12 9.34
C LEU A 66 7.12 -8.83 8.00
N ASN A 67 8.42 -8.53 8.03
CA ASN A 67 9.21 -8.24 6.84
C ASN A 67 10.19 -9.39 6.58
N LYS A 68 10.05 -10.07 5.43
CA LYS A 68 10.83 -11.27 5.10
C LYS A 68 12.33 -11.06 5.01
N ARG A 69 12.78 -9.82 4.81
CA ARG A 69 14.21 -9.50 4.75
C ARG A 69 14.89 -9.61 6.12
N PHE A 70 14.12 -9.53 7.21
CA PHE A 70 14.68 -9.53 8.55
C PHE A 70 15.00 -10.95 9.01
N SER A 71 16.14 -11.10 9.68
CA SER A 71 16.64 -12.38 10.19
C SER A 71 15.69 -13.04 11.19
N SER A 72 14.88 -12.23 11.88
CA SER A 72 13.85 -12.66 12.83
C SER A 72 12.61 -13.28 12.19
N TYR A 73 12.41 -13.14 10.87
CA TYR A 73 11.15 -13.46 10.19
C TYR A 73 10.66 -14.88 10.50
N ASN A 74 11.47 -15.91 10.25
CA ASN A 74 11.04 -17.31 10.41
C ASN A 74 10.70 -17.65 11.87
N SER A 75 11.47 -17.14 12.83
CA SER A 75 11.20 -17.34 14.26
C SER A 75 9.95 -16.58 14.71
N SER A 76 9.73 -15.37 14.22
CA SER A 76 8.55 -14.57 14.51
C SER A 76 7.29 -15.23 13.96
N VAL A 77 7.30 -15.70 12.71
CA VAL A 77 6.18 -16.46 12.11
C VAL A 77 5.82 -17.65 12.98
N LYS A 78 6.80 -18.46 13.40
CA LYS A 78 6.54 -19.62 14.28
C LYS A 78 5.85 -19.21 15.57
N VAL A 79 6.32 -18.16 16.23
CA VAL A 79 5.70 -17.64 17.46
C VAL A 79 4.25 -17.21 17.22
N LEU A 80 3.98 -16.48 16.14
CA LEU A 80 2.64 -16.00 15.82
C LEU A 80 1.67 -17.15 15.54
N LEU A 81 2.10 -18.15 14.76
CA LEU A 81 1.29 -19.34 14.48
C LEU A 81 1.03 -20.16 15.75
N ASP A 82 2.04 -20.37 16.61
CA ASP A 82 1.93 -21.12 17.86
C ASP A 82 0.88 -20.52 18.81
N VAL A 83 0.68 -19.19 18.78
CA VAL A 83 -0.33 -18.49 19.61
C VAL A 83 -1.63 -18.18 18.86
N GLY A 84 -1.81 -18.71 17.65
CA GLY A 84 -3.08 -18.68 16.92
C GLY A 84 -3.32 -17.45 16.05
N PHE A 85 -2.28 -16.70 15.67
CA PHE A 85 -2.38 -15.79 14.52
C PHE A 85 -2.40 -16.62 13.23
N SER A 86 -3.07 -16.10 12.20
CA SER A 86 -3.12 -16.70 10.87
C SER A 86 -2.57 -15.73 9.83
N LEU A 87 -1.97 -16.24 8.75
CA LEU A 87 -1.57 -15.41 7.62
C LEU A 87 -2.83 -14.82 6.95
N TYR A 88 -2.88 -13.50 6.82
CA TYR A 88 -3.97 -12.77 6.18
C TYR A 88 -3.62 -12.34 4.76
N ALA A 89 -2.45 -11.72 4.60
CA ALA A 89 -2.02 -11.17 3.32
C ALA A 89 -0.50 -11.25 3.20
N ALA A 90 -0.02 -11.47 1.99
CA ALA A 90 1.39 -11.43 1.65
C ALA A 90 1.58 -10.44 0.49
N LYS A 91 2.45 -9.46 0.67
CA LYS A 91 2.73 -8.40 -0.30
C LYS A 91 4.18 -8.43 -0.74
N ILE A 92 4.39 -8.04 -1.97
CA ILE A 92 5.71 -7.71 -2.51
C ILE A 92 5.79 -6.19 -2.63
N GLU A 93 6.87 -5.60 -2.10
CA GLU A 93 7.23 -4.20 -2.27
C GLU A 93 8.39 -4.11 -3.25
N VAL A 94 8.30 -3.21 -4.22
CA VAL A 94 9.32 -2.98 -5.23
C VAL A 94 9.82 -1.55 -5.20
N CYS A 95 11.04 -1.36 -5.67
CA CYS A 95 11.68 -0.08 -5.84
C CYS A 95 12.10 0.13 -7.29
N ARG A 96 12.05 1.37 -7.77
CA ARG A 96 12.64 1.79 -9.04
C ARG A 96 13.27 3.17 -8.92
N GLU A 97 14.57 3.28 -9.12
CA GLU A 97 15.24 4.57 -9.30
C GLU A 97 14.68 5.27 -10.56
N LEU A 98 14.27 6.54 -10.41
CA LEU A 98 13.66 7.33 -11.47
C LEU A 98 14.68 8.15 -12.28
N ASN A 99 15.89 8.34 -11.74
CA ASN A 99 17.00 8.98 -12.46
C ASN A 99 17.35 8.25 -13.77
N ASN A 100 17.20 6.93 -13.78
CA ASN A 100 17.51 6.05 -14.92
C ASN A 100 16.30 5.79 -15.83
N VAL A 101 15.21 6.52 -15.65
CA VAL A 101 14.04 6.42 -16.53
C VAL A 101 14.23 7.48 -17.63
N GLU A 102 14.59 7.00 -18.83
CA GLU A 102 14.84 7.81 -20.04
C GLU A 102 13.58 8.52 -20.51
N GLU A 103 13.69 9.76 -21.02
CA GLU A 103 12.55 10.49 -21.57
C GLU A 103 11.75 9.64 -22.56
N LEU A 104 10.47 9.44 -22.25
CA LEU A 104 9.58 8.62 -23.05
C LEU A 104 8.84 9.50 -24.08
N GLU A 105 8.77 9.04 -25.33
CA GLU A 105 7.70 9.48 -26.22
C GLU A 105 6.36 9.11 -25.57
N ARG A 106 5.59 10.12 -25.14
CA ARG A 106 4.29 9.93 -24.48
C ARG A 106 3.39 9.08 -25.38
N GLN A 107 3.16 7.83 -25.00
CA GLN A 107 2.37 6.90 -25.79
C GLN A 107 0.87 7.18 -25.70
N TYR A 108 0.44 7.72 -24.56
CA TYR A 108 -0.95 8.08 -24.30
C TYR A 108 -1.07 9.54 -23.87
N THR A 109 -2.13 10.20 -24.32
CA THR A 109 -2.50 11.49 -23.76
C THR A 109 -3.10 11.28 -22.38
N TYR A 110 -3.09 12.31 -21.55
CA TYR A 110 -3.73 12.26 -20.24
C TYR A 110 -4.48 13.55 -19.95
N ARG A 111 -5.42 13.46 -19.01
CA ARG A 111 -6.16 14.59 -18.47
C ARG A 111 -6.09 14.55 -16.95
N SER A 112 -6.19 15.72 -16.33
CA SER A 112 -6.25 15.86 -14.88
C SER A 112 -7.45 16.69 -14.45
N ILE A 113 -7.87 16.53 -13.19
CA ILE A 113 -8.93 17.36 -12.61
C ILE A 113 -8.44 18.83 -12.52
N ALA A 114 -7.16 19.04 -12.20
CA ALA A 114 -6.58 20.38 -12.05
C ALA A 114 -6.65 21.24 -13.33
N GLU A 115 -6.61 20.62 -14.50
CA GLU A 115 -6.69 21.32 -15.79
C GLU A 115 -8.13 21.66 -16.21
N GLY A 116 -9.14 21.21 -15.46
CA GLY A 116 -10.56 21.39 -15.81
C GLY A 116 -11.00 20.58 -17.03
N THR A 117 -10.13 19.72 -17.57
CA THR A 117 -10.42 18.84 -18.72
C THR A 117 -11.06 17.51 -18.31
N LEU A 118 -11.15 17.25 -16.99
CA LEU A 118 -11.74 16.07 -16.38
C LEU A 118 -12.55 16.49 -15.15
N SER A 119 -13.81 16.07 -15.06
CA SER A 119 -14.63 16.31 -13.85
C SER A 119 -14.36 15.27 -12.76
N GLU A 120 -14.57 15.61 -11.49
CA GLU A 120 -14.47 14.64 -10.39
C GLU A 120 -15.41 13.45 -10.59
N LYS A 121 -16.63 13.70 -11.08
CA LYS A 121 -17.62 12.66 -11.35
C LYS A 121 -17.12 11.67 -12.39
N GLU A 122 -16.52 12.17 -13.47
CA GLU A 122 -15.94 11.34 -14.52
C GLU A 122 -14.74 10.53 -14.00
N PHE A 123 -13.85 11.17 -13.24
CA PHE A 123 -12.71 10.51 -12.62
C PHE A 123 -13.13 9.36 -11.69
N LYS A 124 -14.08 9.60 -10.78
CA LYS A 124 -14.62 8.59 -9.86
C LYS A 124 -15.24 7.41 -10.63
N TYR A 125 -16.02 7.70 -11.67
CA TYR A 125 -16.60 6.65 -12.52
C TYR A 125 -15.52 5.78 -13.15
N ILE A 126 -14.49 6.39 -13.77
CA ILE A 126 -13.38 5.65 -14.39
C ILE A 126 -12.61 4.83 -13.35
N TRP A 127 -12.42 5.36 -12.14
CA TRP A 127 -11.78 4.64 -11.05
C TRP A 127 -12.57 3.41 -10.64
N GLU A 128 -13.87 3.55 -10.42
CA GLU A 128 -14.74 2.42 -10.12
C GLU A 128 -14.67 1.35 -11.22
N GLN A 129 -14.72 1.75 -12.50
CA GLN A 129 -14.55 0.82 -13.62
C GLN A 129 -13.19 0.12 -13.62
N CYS A 130 -12.10 0.84 -13.29
CA CYS A 130 -10.77 0.25 -13.15
C CYS A 130 -10.68 -0.76 -12.00
N MET A 131 -11.48 -0.62 -10.94
CA MET A 131 -11.52 -1.55 -9.81
C MET A 131 -12.29 -2.84 -10.13
N LEU A 132 -13.33 -2.76 -10.98
CA LEU A 132 -14.16 -3.91 -11.34
C LEU A 132 -13.32 -5.08 -11.86
N ASN A 133 -13.45 -6.26 -11.24
CA ASN A 133 -12.72 -7.49 -11.59
C ASN A 133 -11.19 -7.29 -11.71
N SER A 134 -10.63 -6.32 -10.98
CA SER A 134 -9.18 -6.10 -10.93
C SER A 134 -8.49 -7.22 -10.14
N GLY A 135 -7.16 -7.31 -10.26
CA GLY A 135 -6.35 -8.22 -9.44
C GLY A 135 -6.12 -7.72 -8.01
N ASN A 136 -6.64 -6.53 -7.69
CA ASN A 136 -6.58 -5.99 -6.33
C ASN A 136 -7.66 -6.68 -5.48
N GLN A 137 -7.41 -6.76 -4.17
CA GLN A 137 -8.43 -7.22 -3.24
C GLN A 137 -9.64 -6.29 -3.30
N THR A 138 -10.85 -6.85 -3.27
CA THR A 138 -12.08 -6.06 -3.24
C THR A 138 -12.05 -5.10 -2.05
N SER A 139 -12.17 -3.81 -2.35
CA SER A 139 -12.25 -2.77 -1.35
C SER A 139 -13.56 -2.87 -0.56
N ILE A 140 -13.50 -2.59 0.73
CA ILE A 140 -14.68 -2.36 1.57
C ILE A 140 -15.16 -0.89 1.50
N LEU A 141 -14.30 0.02 1.06
CA LEU A 141 -14.59 1.44 0.87
C LEU A 141 -15.32 1.67 -0.46
N THR A 142 -16.25 2.61 -0.44
CA THR A 142 -16.91 3.22 -1.59
C THR A 142 -15.95 4.10 -2.39
N ILE A 143 -16.33 4.46 -3.62
CA ILE A 143 -15.50 5.34 -4.44
C ILE A 143 -15.36 6.76 -3.84
N ASP A 144 -16.39 7.24 -3.14
CA ASP A 144 -16.34 8.54 -2.47
C ASP A 144 -15.39 8.53 -1.28
N GLU A 145 -15.34 7.44 -0.52
CA GLU A 145 -14.39 7.26 0.58
C GLU A 145 -12.94 7.18 0.08
N HIS A 146 -12.69 6.42 -1.00
CA HIS A 146 -11.38 6.40 -1.66
C HIS A 146 -10.95 7.77 -2.13
N PHE A 147 -11.87 8.50 -2.77
CA PHE A 147 -11.59 9.84 -3.26
C PHE A 147 -11.31 10.82 -2.12
N TYR A 148 -12.07 10.72 -1.03
CA TYR A 148 -11.82 11.51 0.18
C TYR A 148 -10.43 11.19 0.78
N SER A 149 -10.02 9.92 0.84
CA SER A 149 -8.68 9.54 1.27
C SER A 149 -7.59 10.23 0.43
N VAL A 150 -7.75 10.26 -0.90
CA VAL A 150 -6.82 10.98 -1.79
C VAL A 150 -6.75 12.47 -1.43
N GLN A 151 -7.90 13.12 -1.25
CA GLN A 151 -7.96 14.55 -0.89
C GLN A 151 -7.25 14.83 0.44
N THR A 152 -7.45 13.97 1.44
CA THR A 152 -6.85 14.16 2.77
C THR A 152 -5.37 13.80 2.83
N GLU A 153 -4.94 12.74 2.14
CA GLU A 153 -3.57 12.25 2.21
C GLU A 153 -2.61 13.08 1.35
N LEU A 154 -3.04 13.49 0.15
CA LEU A 154 -2.22 14.31 -0.76
C LEU A 154 -2.33 15.81 -0.42
N GLY A 155 -3.41 16.22 0.24
CA GLY A 155 -3.63 17.60 0.65
C GLY A 155 -3.74 18.57 -0.55
N LYS A 156 -3.17 19.77 -0.42
CA LYS A 156 -3.34 20.83 -1.41
C LYS A 156 -2.75 20.42 -2.77
N GLY A 157 -3.57 20.48 -3.82
CA GLY A 157 -3.14 20.16 -5.19
C GLY A 157 -3.32 18.70 -5.59
N TRP A 158 -4.04 17.90 -4.78
CA TRP A 158 -4.41 16.52 -5.08
C TRP A 158 -5.06 16.36 -6.48
N GLU A 159 -5.73 17.40 -6.99
CA GLU A 159 -6.39 17.43 -8.30
C GLU A 159 -5.41 17.18 -9.45
N LYS A 160 -4.13 17.55 -9.28
CA LYS A 160 -3.06 17.33 -10.26
C LYS A 160 -2.65 15.87 -10.34
N SER A 161 -2.79 15.14 -9.24
CA SER A 161 -2.50 13.71 -9.17
C SER A 161 -3.63 12.86 -9.75
N CYS A 162 -4.84 13.39 -9.95
CA CYS A 162 -5.94 12.63 -10.53
C CYS A 162 -5.80 12.50 -12.05
N ILE A 163 -5.00 11.53 -12.51
CA ILE A 163 -4.66 11.35 -13.93
C ILE A 163 -5.49 10.22 -14.57
N VAL A 164 -6.13 10.52 -15.70
CA VAL A 164 -6.73 9.53 -16.60
C VAL A 164 -5.97 9.53 -17.92
N PHE A 165 -5.57 8.33 -18.37
CA PHE A 165 -4.93 8.12 -19.67
C PHE A 165 -5.97 7.85 -20.74
N TYR A 166 -5.71 8.37 -21.94
CA TYR A 166 -6.56 8.20 -23.11
C TYR A 166 -5.76 7.66 -24.30
N ASP A 167 -6.37 6.73 -25.02
CA ASP A 167 -5.98 6.41 -26.40
C ASP A 167 -6.93 7.19 -27.31
N LYS A 168 -6.41 8.29 -27.87
CA LYS A 168 -7.17 9.33 -28.55
C LYS A 168 -8.23 9.97 -27.63
N THR A 169 -9.47 9.49 -27.68
CA THR A 169 -10.61 10.00 -26.91
C THR A 169 -11.16 8.97 -25.93
N GLU A 170 -10.69 7.73 -25.98
CA GLU A 170 -11.20 6.63 -25.15
C GLU A 170 -10.35 6.52 -23.87
N PRO A 171 -10.98 6.53 -22.67
CA PRO A 171 -10.23 6.31 -21.43
C PRO A 171 -9.71 4.87 -21.39
N ILE A 172 -8.42 4.70 -21.13
CA ILE A 172 -7.79 3.37 -21.09
C ILE A 172 -7.43 2.94 -19.66
N GLY A 173 -7.36 3.91 -18.75
CA GLY A 173 -7.19 3.68 -17.32
C GLY A 173 -6.69 4.94 -16.62
N MET A 174 -6.15 4.78 -15.43
CA MET A 174 -5.82 5.89 -14.56
C MET A 174 -4.64 5.60 -13.64
N SER A 175 -4.08 6.67 -13.10
CA SER A 175 -3.05 6.63 -12.08
C SER A 175 -3.22 7.81 -11.14
N ILE A 176 -2.81 7.62 -9.90
CA ILE A 176 -2.76 8.69 -8.89
C ILE A 176 -1.32 8.80 -8.37
N PRO A 177 -0.40 9.42 -9.14
CA PRO A 177 0.98 9.62 -8.69
C PRO A 177 1.08 10.71 -7.62
N HIS A 178 1.86 10.47 -6.57
CA HIS A 178 2.13 11.43 -5.50
C HIS A 178 3.53 11.26 -4.91
N ILE A 179 4.02 12.29 -4.23
CA ILE A 179 5.19 12.19 -3.35
C ILE A 179 4.68 11.76 -1.97
N GLU A 180 5.28 10.72 -1.40
CA GLU A 180 4.84 10.16 -0.13
C GLU A 180 5.02 11.17 1.01
N THR A 181 3.94 11.36 1.79
CA THR A 181 3.89 12.30 2.89
C THR A 181 4.96 11.98 3.94
N GLY A 182 5.76 12.97 4.31
CA GLY A 182 6.89 12.81 5.24
C GLY A 182 8.20 12.39 4.57
N THR A 183 8.22 12.31 3.23
CA THR A 183 9.44 12.12 2.43
C THR A 183 9.67 13.31 1.51
N GLU A 184 10.91 13.51 1.06
CA GLU A 184 11.24 14.57 0.11
C GLU A 184 11.18 14.12 -1.35
N SER A 185 11.36 12.81 -1.62
CA SER A 185 11.55 12.33 -2.99
C SER A 185 11.08 10.89 -3.25
N GLU A 186 10.33 10.28 -2.32
CA GLU A 186 9.71 8.97 -2.56
C GLU A 186 8.43 9.16 -3.37
N GLY A 187 8.42 8.66 -4.61
CA GLY A 187 7.23 8.61 -5.43
C GLY A 187 6.40 7.37 -5.15
N ARG A 188 5.08 7.51 -5.10
CA ARG A 188 4.13 6.41 -5.00
C ARG A 188 2.96 6.59 -5.94
N LEU A 189 2.29 5.49 -6.26
CA LEU A 189 1.00 5.52 -6.93
C LEU A 189 -0.06 5.13 -5.89
N PHE A 190 -0.87 6.09 -5.44
CA PHE A 190 -1.98 5.81 -4.52
C PHE A 190 -2.91 4.76 -5.12
N TYR A 191 -3.21 4.90 -6.42
CA TYR A 191 -3.90 3.89 -7.20
C TYR A 191 -3.36 3.84 -8.63
N PHE A 192 -3.38 2.66 -9.22
CA PHE A 192 -3.07 2.41 -10.62
C PHE A 192 -4.04 1.35 -11.15
N GLY A 193 -4.69 1.64 -12.28
CA GLY A 193 -5.70 0.73 -12.81
C GLY A 193 -5.93 0.91 -14.31
N VAL A 194 -6.39 -0.17 -14.93
CA VAL A 194 -6.68 -0.25 -16.36
C VAL A 194 -8.14 -0.64 -16.56
N MET A 195 -8.79 0.02 -17.51
CA MET A 195 -10.17 -0.26 -17.88
C MET A 195 -10.33 -1.73 -18.31
N PRO A 196 -11.40 -2.43 -17.88
CA PRO A 196 -11.54 -3.88 -18.09
C PRO A 196 -11.32 -4.35 -19.54
N TYR A 197 -11.82 -3.59 -20.52
CA TYR A 197 -11.77 -3.92 -21.94
C TYR A 197 -10.39 -3.76 -22.60
N TYR A 198 -9.44 -3.08 -21.93
CA TYR A 198 -8.06 -2.94 -22.38
C TYR A 198 -7.07 -3.89 -21.67
N ARG A 199 -7.51 -4.64 -20.66
CA ARG A 199 -6.65 -5.58 -19.93
C ARG A 199 -6.14 -6.68 -20.86
N GLY A 200 -4.95 -7.20 -20.56
CA GLY A 200 -4.31 -8.26 -21.36
C GLY A 200 -3.61 -7.78 -22.64
N ARG A 201 -3.72 -6.50 -23.01
CA ARG A 201 -3.11 -5.93 -24.23
C ARG A 201 -1.72 -5.32 -24.03
N GLY A 202 -1.12 -5.50 -22.84
CA GLY A 202 0.19 -4.92 -22.49
C GLY A 202 0.18 -3.43 -22.14
N ILE A 203 -0.94 -2.72 -22.30
CA ILE A 203 -1.01 -1.26 -22.09
C ILE A 203 -0.66 -0.82 -20.66
N ALA A 204 -0.91 -1.69 -19.67
CA ALA A 204 -0.65 -1.40 -18.28
C ALA A 204 0.85 -1.17 -18.00
N SER A 205 1.74 -1.85 -18.73
CA SER A 205 3.18 -1.64 -18.60
C SER A 205 3.57 -0.24 -19.06
N HIS A 206 3.03 0.21 -20.20
CA HIS A 206 3.30 1.54 -20.72
C HIS A 206 2.70 2.65 -19.85
N MET A 207 1.45 2.47 -19.39
CA MET A 207 0.82 3.43 -18.48
C MET A 207 1.60 3.53 -17.16
N HIS A 208 2.01 2.41 -16.58
CA HIS A 208 2.83 2.42 -15.37
C HIS A 208 4.14 3.17 -15.61
N LEU A 209 4.83 2.94 -16.74
CA LEU A 209 6.05 3.66 -17.09
C LEU A 209 5.80 5.17 -17.23
N GLN A 210 4.72 5.57 -17.90
CA GLN A 210 4.32 6.97 -18.00
C GLN A 210 3.98 7.59 -16.64
N SER A 211 3.39 6.83 -15.71
CA SER A 211 3.20 7.26 -14.32
C SER A 211 4.53 7.43 -13.58
N LEU A 212 5.53 6.58 -13.83
CA LEU A 212 6.88 6.76 -13.26
C LEU A 212 7.55 8.03 -13.78
N HIS A 213 7.32 8.38 -15.05
CA HIS A 213 7.74 9.67 -15.61
C HIS A 213 7.09 10.84 -14.91
N MET A 214 5.78 10.77 -14.67
CA MET A 214 5.06 11.81 -13.93
C MET A 214 5.64 11.98 -12.52
N LEU A 215 5.95 10.87 -11.81
CA LEU A 215 6.61 10.94 -10.52
C LEU A 215 7.97 11.65 -10.58
N LYS A 216 8.77 11.38 -11.63
CA LYS A 216 10.04 12.07 -11.88
C LYS A 216 9.83 13.58 -12.11
N GLU A 217 8.84 13.96 -12.91
CA GLU A 217 8.46 15.37 -13.16
C GLU A 217 7.98 16.06 -11.87
N MET A 218 7.39 15.31 -10.93
CA MET A 218 7.01 15.79 -9.59
C MET A 218 8.19 15.93 -8.63
N GLY A 219 9.40 15.48 -9.01
CA GLY A 219 10.60 15.56 -8.18
C GLY A 219 10.94 14.28 -7.41
N ALA A 220 10.24 13.17 -7.63
CA ALA A 220 10.64 11.89 -7.04
C ALA A 220 11.96 11.40 -7.64
N THR A 221 12.83 10.86 -6.79
CA THR A 221 14.10 10.25 -7.19
C THR A 221 13.99 8.73 -7.32
N TYR A 222 13.06 8.11 -6.57
CA TYR A 222 12.73 6.70 -6.65
C TYR A 222 11.24 6.47 -6.47
N TYR A 223 10.74 5.35 -6.97
CA TYR A 223 9.37 4.87 -6.84
C TYR A 223 9.30 3.68 -5.90
N ILE A 224 8.34 3.67 -4.98
CA ILE A 224 7.95 2.50 -4.20
C ILE A 224 6.55 2.03 -4.61
N GLY A 225 6.46 0.78 -5.05
CA GLY A 225 5.21 0.11 -5.42
C GLY A 225 4.97 -1.11 -4.55
N SER A 226 3.72 -1.48 -4.33
CA SER A 226 3.40 -2.76 -3.69
C SER A 226 2.20 -3.43 -4.31
N THR A 227 2.16 -4.76 -4.23
CA THR A 227 1.00 -5.54 -4.64
C THR A 227 0.93 -6.86 -3.87
N HIS A 228 -0.21 -7.53 -3.91
CA HIS A 228 -0.34 -8.86 -3.30
C HIS A 228 0.53 -9.87 -4.05
N THR A 229 1.12 -10.84 -3.35
CA THR A 229 1.95 -11.91 -3.93
C THR A 229 1.20 -12.78 -4.94
N SER A 230 -0.14 -12.85 -4.85
CA SER A 230 -0.98 -13.51 -5.86
C SER A 230 -1.34 -12.64 -7.06
N ASN A 231 -1.07 -11.33 -7.04
CA ASN A 231 -1.31 -10.43 -8.17
C ASN A 231 -0.16 -10.49 -9.18
N GLU A 232 -0.01 -11.65 -9.82
CA GLU A 232 1.04 -11.90 -10.82
C GLU A 232 1.01 -10.89 -11.99
N LYS A 233 -0.18 -10.35 -12.31
CA LYS A 233 -0.36 -9.38 -13.39
C LYS A 233 0.38 -8.08 -13.08
N MET A 234 0.24 -7.58 -11.85
CA MET A 234 0.93 -6.37 -11.41
C MET A 234 2.44 -6.61 -11.25
N GLN A 235 2.84 -7.78 -10.75
CA GLN A 235 4.25 -8.16 -10.68
C GLN A 235 4.91 -8.17 -12.06
N LYS A 236 4.26 -8.72 -13.08
CA LYS A 236 4.76 -8.66 -14.47
C LYS A 236 4.92 -7.22 -14.99
N ILE A 237 4.06 -6.30 -14.57
CA ILE A 237 4.16 -4.87 -14.94
C ILE A 237 5.40 -4.25 -14.32
N PHE A 238 5.58 -4.45 -13.01
CA PHE A 238 6.75 -3.97 -12.30
C PHE A 238 8.05 -4.48 -12.94
N TRP A 239 8.15 -5.77 -13.30
CA TRP A 239 9.41 -6.33 -13.81
C TRP A 239 9.71 -5.82 -15.21
N ARG A 240 8.68 -5.63 -16.05
CA ARG A 240 8.82 -5.01 -17.38
C ARG A 240 9.31 -3.57 -17.32
N ASN A 241 8.97 -2.86 -16.25
CA ASN A 241 9.43 -1.51 -16.00
C ASN A 241 10.64 -1.47 -15.05
N TYR A 242 11.35 -2.60 -14.97
CA TYR A 242 12.63 -2.73 -14.27
C TYR A 242 12.60 -2.32 -12.80
N CYS A 243 11.43 -2.46 -12.15
CA CYS A 243 11.34 -2.38 -10.71
C CYS A 243 12.02 -3.61 -10.10
N SER A 244 12.84 -3.39 -9.09
CA SER A 244 13.51 -4.46 -8.33
C SER A 244 12.73 -4.73 -7.06
N VAL A 245 12.71 -5.99 -6.62
CA VAL A 245 12.09 -6.36 -5.34
C VAL A 245 12.89 -5.70 -4.21
N LYS A 246 12.20 -4.90 -3.39
CA LYS A 246 12.78 -4.26 -2.20
C LYS A 246 12.60 -5.16 -0.99
N THR A 247 11.38 -5.67 -0.80
CA THR A 247 11.10 -6.66 0.23
C THR A 247 9.78 -7.39 -0.04
N GLU A 248 9.51 -8.43 0.75
CA GLU A 248 8.20 -9.03 0.92
C GLU A 248 7.75 -8.85 2.36
N THR A 249 6.46 -8.55 2.55
CA THR A 249 5.85 -8.43 3.87
C THR A 249 4.65 -9.35 3.99
N GLU A 250 4.41 -9.85 5.20
CA GLU A 250 3.28 -10.70 5.52
C GLU A 250 2.52 -10.16 6.73
N LEU A 251 1.22 -9.95 6.57
CA LEU A 251 0.32 -9.59 7.65
C LEU A 251 -0.24 -10.87 8.27
N TYR A 252 0.06 -11.05 9.55
CA TYR A 252 -0.54 -12.06 10.41
C TYR A 252 -1.58 -11.40 11.29
N TYR A 253 -2.73 -12.04 11.50
CA TYR A 253 -3.79 -11.49 12.34
C TYR A 253 -4.40 -12.55 13.26
N LYS A 254 -4.95 -12.10 14.38
CA LYS A 254 -5.76 -12.89 15.30
C LYS A 254 -7.06 -12.16 15.57
N ILE A 255 -8.18 -12.86 15.46
CA ILE A 255 -9.50 -12.36 15.83
C ILE A 255 -9.75 -12.71 17.29
N PHE A 256 -10.15 -11.73 18.09
CA PHE A 256 -10.69 -11.98 19.43
C PHE A 256 -12.21 -12.10 19.30
N LYS A 257 -12.77 -13.18 19.84
CA LYS A 257 -14.23 -13.29 19.95
C LYS A 257 -14.69 -12.26 20.98
N VAL A 258 -15.57 -11.36 20.56
CA VAL A 258 -16.33 -10.53 21.47
C VAL A 258 -17.68 -11.25 21.59
N ASP A 259 -17.97 -11.79 22.76
CA ASP A 259 -19.28 -12.39 23.07
C ASP A 259 -20.39 -11.33 23.07
#